data_AF-A0AA97NVU7-F1
#
_entry.id   AF-A0AA97NVU7-F1
#
_cell.length_a   1.000
_cell.length_b   1.000
_cell.length_c   1.000
_cell.angle_alpha   90.00
_cell.angle_beta   90.00
_cell.angle_gamma   90.00
#
_symmetry.space_group_name_H-M   'P 1'
#
loop_
_entity.id
_entity.type
_entity.pdbx_description
1 polymer ?
#
loop_
_entity_poly.entity_id
_entity_poly.type
_entity_poly.pdbx_seq_one_letter_code
_entity_poly.pdbx_strand_id
1 'polypeptide(L)'
;MIAQSLLLLGLSALCQAKVQFLGVGIAGGDFGCQIDGTCPLGSTQLPLGGNGGGGDGPGQMNHWVKDRGLNMFRLPISWQSLTNNQPGGQLDARNFGRYDQLVQTCLKTGAYCMIDIHNFARWDGKIIGQGGPTDEQFAGLWTQLATKYAANEKVVFELMNEPHDLDMAFWAQTCQKVVTAIRNAGATKQMILLPSSNFNSAATIVSSGDADLLMAIKNPDGTTDGLLLDIHKYLDVDNSGTHRECTTDNTAAFQTVADYLRGIGRQGLVSETGASMDGSCMTAFCAQNALINANSDVFVGLVGWAAGSFATSYILSLTPTKNGNTFTDNALMNQCLIDTWLNSKDVTPQPQPQPQPQQPQPSPPAQQPQQPQQPQQPQQPQPNPPVQSASASRSLNVTTTPAGPGKVQQPTAAPNGTRPVIRPPPPVSESPSQILPTGIYNPNKQKPSDSPTTLLVAQGTPTMPGVPPFAVPTTAGARPSSSGPDNFPGPSTPLPTAGAGATMPSAWGLAAALLAGVYFVL
;
A
#
# COMPACT_ATOMS: atom_id res chain seq x y z
N MET A 1 23.26 -59.78 -17.01
CA MET A 1 22.24 -58.94 -16.36
C MET A 1 22.78 -57.52 -16.36
N ILE A 2 22.13 -56.64 -17.12
CA ILE A 2 22.60 -55.30 -17.48
C ILE A 2 22.20 -54.34 -16.37
N ALA A 3 23.16 -53.55 -15.87
CA ALA A 3 22.93 -52.51 -14.89
C ALA A 3 22.09 -51.38 -15.50
N GLN A 4 20.96 -51.06 -14.88
CA GLN A 4 20.11 -49.93 -15.25
C GLN A 4 20.69 -48.65 -14.65
N SER A 5 21.19 -47.77 -15.52
CA SER A 5 21.49 -46.38 -15.19
C SER A 5 20.18 -45.62 -14.98
N LEU A 6 19.95 -45.12 -13.76
CA LEU A 6 18.94 -44.08 -13.52
C LEU A 6 19.45 -42.78 -14.16
N LEU A 7 18.83 -42.36 -15.25
CA LEU A 7 18.97 -41.02 -15.78
C LEU A 7 18.06 -40.10 -14.94
N LEU A 8 18.63 -39.33 -14.02
CA LEU A 8 17.93 -38.19 -13.41
C LEU A 8 17.79 -37.11 -14.49
N LEU A 9 16.61 -37.00 -15.10
CA LEU A 9 16.21 -35.81 -15.84
C LEU A 9 15.98 -34.69 -14.83
N GLY A 10 17.01 -33.89 -14.57
CA GLY A 10 16.86 -32.61 -13.91
C GLY A 10 16.06 -31.69 -14.82
N LEU A 11 14.77 -31.46 -14.51
CA LEU A 11 14.07 -30.30 -15.03
C LEU A 11 14.78 -29.06 -14.46
N SER A 12 15.65 -28.45 -15.25
CA SER A 12 16.10 -27.10 -15.01
C SER A 12 14.87 -26.21 -15.18
N ALA A 13 14.22 -25.85 -14.08
CA ALA A 13 13.28 -24.74 -14.10
C ALA A 13 14.11 -23.52 -14.53
N LEU A 14 13.89 -23.05 -15.75
CA LEU A 14 14.37 -21.74 -16.19
C LEU A 14 13.68 -20.73 -15.28
N CYS A 15 14.34 -20.32 -14.19
CA CYS A 15 13.89 -19.18 -13.41
C CYS A 15 13.91 -17.98 -14.36
N GLN A 16 12.73 -17.43 -14.63
CA GLN A 16 12.63 -16.13 -15.29
C GLN A 16 13.36 -15.13 -14.41
N ALA A 17 14.39 -14.49 -14.94
CA ALA A 17 15.19 -13.52 -14.20
C ALA A 17 14.59 -12.12 -14.23
N LYS A 18 13.26 -12.04 -14.17
CA LYS A 18 12.51 -10.81 -14.03
C LYS A 18 11.40 -11.03 -13.05
N VAL A 19 11.00 -9.98 -12.34
CA VAL A 19 9.88 -10.10 -11.41
C VAL A 19 8.63 -10.56 -12.15
N GLN A 20 7.79 -11.36 -11.47
CA GLN A 20 6.55 -11.86 -12.04
C GLN A 20 5.58 -10.72 -12.39
N PHE A 21 5.59 -9.64 -11.60
CA PHE A 21 4.66 -8.54 -11.73
C PHE A 21 5.35 -7.21 -12.01
N LEU A 22 5.04 -6.58 -13.14
CA LEU A 22 5.38 -5.18 -13.40
C LEU A 22 4.09 -4.36 -13.42
N GLY A 23 4.05 -3.31 -12.62
CA GLY A 23 2.86 -2.48 -12.48
C GLY A 23 3.12 -0.99 -12.30
N VAL A 24 2.01 -0.25 -12.22
CA VAL A 24 1.97 1.20 -12.01
C VAL A 24 0.87 1.54 -10.99
N GLY A 25 1.13 2.52 -10.13
CA GLY A 25 0.12 3.12 -9.26
C GLY A 25 -0.88 3.96 -10.05
N ILE A 26 -2.16 3.60 -10.01
CA ILE A 26 -3.26 4.31 -10.67
C ILE A 26 -3.96 5.18 -9.62
N ALA A 27 -3.27 6.26 -9.25
CA ALA A 27 -3.62 7.14 -8.14
C ALA A 27 -4.84 8.03 -8.44
N GLY A 28 -5.41 8.59 -7.38
CA GLY A 28 -6.56 9.47 -7.40
C GLY A 28 -7.56 9.18 -6.28
N GLY A 29 -7.64 7.93 -5.82
CA GLY A 29 -8.47 7.56 -4.66
C GLY A 29 -7.96 8.13 -3.34
N ASP A 30 -6.65 8.26 -3.26
CA ASP A 30 -5.81 8.77 -2.17
C ASP A 30 -5.66 10.30 -2.15
N PHE A 31 -6.04 11.01 -3.22
CA PHE A 31 -5.83 12.45 -3.31
C PHE A 31 -6.43 13.18 -2.12
N GLY A 32 -5.64 14.07 -1.51
CA GLY A 32 -5.99 14.83 -0.31
C GLY A 32 -5.61 14.16 1.00
N CYS A 33 -5.28 12.87 1.01
CA CYS A 33 -4.72 12.21 2.19
C CYS A 33 -3.40 12.85 2.61
N GLN A 34 -3.25 13.00 3.92
CA GLN A 34 -2.03 13.44 4.58
C GLN A 34 -1.38 12.27 5.31
N ILE A 35 -0.06 12.37 5.55
CA ILE A 35 0.70 11.31 6.24
C ILE A 35 0.21 11.05 7.67
N ASP A 36 -0.50 11.99 8.29
CA ASP A 36 -1.12 11.77 9.60
C ASP A 36 -2.40 10.90 9.53
N GLY A 37 -2.77 10.40 8.35
CA GLY A 37 -3.97 9.60 8.11
C GLY A 37 -5.25 10.42 8.01
N THR A 38 -5.16 11.75 7.90
CA THR A 38 -6.31 12.62 7.59
C THR A 38 -6.58 12.61 6.09
N CYS A 39 -7.77 12.15 5.69
CA CYS A 39 -8.21 12.15 4.29
C CYS A 39 -9.57 12.85 4.16
N PRO A 40 -9.63 14.13 3.74
CA PRO A 40 -10.87 14.86 3.59
C PRO A 40 -11.83 14.19 2.60
N LEU A 41 -13.13 14.10 2.94
CA LEU A 41 -14.10 13.62 1.96
C LEU A 41 -14.20 14.58 0.77
N GLY A 42 -14.36 14.00 -0.42
CA GLY A 42 -14.53 14.75 -1.67
C GLY A 42 -13.22 15.16 -2.36
N SER A 43 -12.05 14.91 -1.77
CA SER A 43 -10.76 15.11 -2.43
C SER A 43 -10.40 14.00 -3.41
N THR A 44 -10.97 12.81 -3.22
CA THR A 44 -10.83 11.67 -4.13
C THR A 44 -11.22 12.02 -5.56
N GLN A 45 -10.30 11.80 -6.50
CA GLN A 45 -10.48 11.89 -7.94
C GLN A 45 -10.16 10.55 -8.60
N LEU A 46 -11.04 9.55 -8.42
CA LEU A 46 -10.84 8.23 -9.01
C LEU A 46 -10.64 8.32 -10.53
N PRO A 47 -9.58 7.70 -11.11
CA PRO A 47 -9.29 7.74 -12.53
C PRO A 47 -10.21 6.81 -13.33
N LEU A 48 -11.48 7.17 -13.43
CA LEU A 48 -12.50 6.42 -14.16
C LEU A 48 -12.65 6.87 -15.62
N GLY A 49 -12.12 8.04 -15.97
CA GLY A 49 -12.22 8.65 -17.29
C GLY A 49 -13.66 9.01 -17.69
N GLY A 50 -13.81 9.70 -18.83
CA GLY A 50 -15.11 10.05 -19.42
C GLY A 50 -16.09 10.64 -18.39
N ASN A 51 -17.31 10.10 -18.36
CA ASN A 51 -18.36 10.54 -17.42
C ASN A 51 -18.11 10.11 -15.96
N GLY A 52 -17.13 9.23 -15.71
CA GLY A 52 -16.74 8.77 -14.38
C GLY A 52 -15.83 9.76 -13.64
N GLY A 53 -15.21 10.71 -14.35
CA GLY A 53 -14.29 11.71 -13.81
C GLY A 53 -12.85 11.21 -13.57
N GLY A 54 -11.97 12.12 -13.17
CA GLY A 54 -10.54 11.85 -12.96
C GLY A 54 -9.76 11.60 -14.26
N GLY A 55 -8.56 11.05 -14.12
CA GLY A 55 -7.74 10.62 -15.26
C GLY A 55 -8.36 9.44 -16.04
N ASP A 56 -7.89 9.23 -17.28
CA ASP A 56 -8.31 8.09 -18.12
C ASP A 56 -7.64 6.77 -17.69
N GLY A 57 -7.90 6.33 -16.46
CA GLY A 57 -7.39 5.07 -15.93
C GLY A 57 -7.73 3.84 -16.79
N PRO A 58 -8.96 3.68 -17.33
CA PRO A 58 -9.26 2.59 -18.25
C PRO A 58 -8.37 2.59 -19.50
N GLY A 59 -8.14 3.75 -20.11
CA GLY A 59 -7.25 3.88 -21.26
C GLY A 59 -5.80 3.58 -20.92
N GLN A 60 -5.30 4.13 -19.81
CA GLN A 60 -3.94 3.92 -19.31
C GLN A 60 -3.66 2.44 -19.02
N MET A 61 -4.53 1.77 -18.23
CA MET A 61 -4.35 0.36 -17.91
C MET A 61 -4.42 -0.54 -19.15
N ASN A 62 -5.35 -0.27 -20.08
CA ASN A 62 -5.43 -1.02 -21.33
C ASN A 62 -4.18 -0.82 -22.21
N HIS A 63 -3.65 0.40 -22.29
CA HIS A 63 -2.41 0.69 -23.01
C HIS A 63 -1.26 -0.19 -22.47
N TRP A 64 -1.03 -0.16 -21.16
CA TRP A 64 0.09 -0.89 -20.59
C TRP A 64 -0.07 -2.41 -20.68
N VAL A 65 -1.26 -2.95 -20.51
CA VAL A 65 -1.48 -4.40 -20.66
C VAL A 65 -1.31 -4.82 -22.13
N LYS A 66 -1.95 -4.13 -23.07
CA LYS A 66 -1.99 -4.56 -24.47
C LYS A 66 -0.70 -4.25 -25.24
N ASP A 67 -0.12 -3.09 -24.99
CA ASP A 67 0.98 -2.58 -25.79
C ASP A 67 2.34 -2.82 -25.13
N ARG A 68 2.38 -2.99 -23.79
CA ARG A 68 3.62 -3.12 -23.01
C ARG A 68 3.72 -4.38 -22.14
N GLY A 69 2.66 -5.17 -22.02
CA GLY A 69 2.65 -6.43 -21.29
C GLY A 69 2.69 -6.32 -19.76
N LEU A 70 2.42 -5.13 -19.20
CA LEU A 70 2.24 -4.99 -17.74
C LEU A 70 1.07 -5.84 -17.26
N ASN A 71 1.11 -6.24 -15.99
CA ASN A 71 0.18 -7.23 -15.46
C ASN A 71 -0.24 -6.96 -14.02
N MET A 72 0.06 -5.78 -13.46
CA MET A 72 -0.39 -5.37 -12.14
C MET A 72 -0.69 -3.86 -12.09
N PHE A 73 -1.71 -3.46 -11.33
CA PHE A 73 -1.99 -2.07 -11.02
C PHE A 73 -2.32 -1.91 -9.54
N ARG A 74 -1.70 -0.90 -8.90
CA ARG A 74 -1.97 -0.50 -7.52
C ARG A 74 -3.00 0.61 -7.52
N LEU A 75 -4.06 0.47 -6.71
CA LEU A 75 -5.25 1.30 -6.72
C LEU A 75 -5.47 1.94 -5.35
N PRO A 76 -4.71 3.00 -4.99
CA PRO A 76 -4.83 3.69 -3.72
C PRO A 76 -6.23 4.22 -3.45
N ILE A 77 -6.72 4.06 -2.22
CA ILE A 77 -7.98 4.63 -1.75
C ILE A 77 -7.92 4.91 -0.25
N SER A 78 -8.55 6.01 0.18
CA SER A 78 -8.65 6.30 1.61
C SER A 78 -9.74 5.49 2.31
N TRP A 79 -9.46 5.09 3.54
CA TRP A 79 -10.40 4.46 4.46
C TRP A 79 -11.62 5.38 4.71
N GLN A 80 -11.38 6.68 4.88
CA GLN A 80 -12.42 7.71 4.99
C GLN A 80 -13.40 7.66 3.81
N SER A 81 -12.90 7.59 2.57
CA SER A 81 -13.75 7.53 1.38
C SER A 81 -14.58 6.24 1.36
N LEU A 82 -13.94 5.08 1.60
CA LEU A 82 -14.59 3.78 1.59
C LEU A 82 -15.75 3.66 2.58
N THR A 83 -15.62 4.30 3.74
CA THR A 83 -16.59 4.17 4.85
C THR A 83 -17.38 5.45 5.12
N ASN A 84 -17.22 6.47 4.28
CA ASN A 84 -17.82 7.79 4.45
C ASN A 84 -17.57 8.37 5.86
N ASN A 85 -16.28 8.45 6.25
CA ASN A 85 -15.79 8.92 7.54
C ASN A 85 -16.25 8.12 8.77
N GLN A 86 -16.44 6.80 8.64
CA GLN A 86 -16.80 5.93 9.75
C GLN A 86 -15.77 4.77 9.88
N PRO A 87 -14.74 4.86 10.74
CA PRO A 87 -13.66 3.87 10.78
C PRO A 87 -14.15 2.45 11.10
N GLY A 88 -15.22 2.29 11.88
CA GLY A 88 -15.88 0.99 12.09
C GLY A 88 -17.15 0.75 11.25
N GLY A 89 -17.37 1.59 10.24
CA GLY A 89 -18.59 1.62 9.44
C GLY A 89 -18.65 0.57 8.35
N GLN A 90 -19.82 0.48 7.72
CA GLN A 90 -19.98 -0.29 6.49
C GLN A 90 -19.35 0.44 5.31
N LEU A 91 -18.98 -0.30 4.27
CA LEU A 91 -18.61 0.29 2.99
C LEU A 91 -19.76 1.16 2.46
N ASP A 92 -19.49 2.43 2.21
CA ASP A 92 -20.47 3.37 1.70
C ASP A 92 -20.84 2.99 0.26
N ALA A 93 -22.12 2.73 0.01
CA ALA A 93 -22.59 2.18 -1.26
C ALA A 93 -22.19 3.05 -2.47
N ARG A 94 -22.12 4.38 -2.32
CA ARG A 94 -21.77 5.29 -3.40
C ARG A 94 -20.26 5.36 -3.59
N ASN A 95 -19.50 5.62 -2.53
CA ASN A 95 -18.06 5.79 -2.61
C ASN A 95 -17.38 4.47 -2.97
N PHE A 96 -17.74 3.39 -2.28
CA PHE A 96 -17.24 2.05 -2.59
C PHE A 96 -17.71 1.58 -3.97
N GLY A 97 -18.96 1.86 -4.37
CA GLY A 97 -19.44 1.49 -5.71
C GLY A 97 -18.60 2.10 -6.84
N ARG A 98 -18.14 3.34 -6.67
CA ARG A 98 -17.22 3.98 -7.63
C ARG A 98 -15.81 3.39 -7.57
N TYR A 99 -15.31 3.06 -6.37
CA TYR A 99 -14.01 2.40 -6.25
C TYR A 99 -14.03 0.99 -6.84
N ASP A 100 -15.08 0.20 -6.59
CA ASP A 100 -15.30 -1.11 -7.22
C ASP A 100 -15.35 -0.98 -8.74
N GLN A 101 -15.94 0.08 -9.30
CA GLN A 101 -15.87 0.33 -10.75
C GLN A 101 -14.43 0.43 -11.27
N LEU A 102 -13.52 1.07 -10.52
CA LEU A 102 -12.09 1.14 -10.87
C LEU A 102 -11.44 -0.25 -10.75
N VAL A 103 -11.68 -0.96 -9.65
CA VAL A 103 -11.17 -2.33 -9.44
C VAL A 103 -11.64 -3.27 -10.55
N GLN A 104 -12.92 -3.25 -10.91
CA GLN A 104 -13.47 -4.03 -12.02
C GLN A 104 -12.88 -3.63 -13.37
N THR A 105 -12.58 -2.34 -13.57
CA THR A 105 -11.90 -1.86 -14.78
C THR A 105 -10.50 -2.46 -14.88
N CYS A 106 -9.74 -2.45 -13.80
CA CYS A 106 -8.45 -3.12 -13.72
C CYS A 106 -8.59 -4.62 -14.00
N LEU A 107 -9.49 -5.32 -13.31
CA LEU A 107 -9.65 -6.78 -13.44
C LEU A 107 -10.04 -7.21 -14.87
N LYS A 108 -10.83 -6.39 -15.59
CA LYS A 108 -11.20 -6.61 -16.99
C LYS A 108 -10.02 -6.58 -17.96
N THR A 109 -8.91 -5.93 -17.59
CA THR A 109 -7.68 -5.99 -18.40
C THR A 109 -6.99 -7.35 -18.30
N GLY A 110 -7.29 -8.13 -17.26
CA GLY A 110 -6.58 -9.37 -16.94
C GLY A 110 -5.37 -9.18 -16.04
N ALA A 111 -5.03 -7.96 -15.62
CA ALA A 111 -4.00 -7.67 -14.64
C ALA A 111 -4.42 -8.06 -13.20
N TYR A 112 -3.44 -8.12 -12.31
CA TYR A 112 -3.63 -8.10 -10.87
C TYR A 112 -3.97 -6.68 -10.41
N CYS A 113 -4.88 -6.57 -9.45
CA CYS A 113 -5.42 -5.30 -8.96
C CYS A 113 -5.21 -5.22 -7.46
N MET A 114 -4.25 -4.41 -7.05
CA MET A 114 -3.87 -4.21 -5.66
C MET A 114 -4.71 -3.10 -5.04
N ILE A 115 -5.46 -3.47 -4.00
CA ILE A 115 -6.23 -2.54 -3.18
C ILE A 115 -5.30 -2.04 -2.08
N ASP A 116 -5.01 -0.75 -2.13
CA ASP A 116 -4.16 -0.04 -1.17
C ASP A 116 -5.04 0.85 -0.27
N ILE A 117 -4.99 0.60 1.04
CA ILE A 117 -5.58 1.49 2.04
C ILE A 117 -4.56 2.57 2.41
N HIS A 118 -4.75 3.76 1.82
CA HIS A 118 -3.74 4.81 1.79
C HIS A 118 -3.76 5.73 3.02
N ASN A 119 -3.53 5.16 4.21
CA ASN A 119 -3.85 5.80 5.49
C ASN A 119 -2.71 5.85 6.52
N PHE A 120 -1.48 5.42 6.21
CA PHE A 120 -0.30 5.61 7.07
C PHE A 120 -0.45 4.99 8.48
N ALA A 121 -1.19 3.88 8.56
CA ALA A 121 -1.64 3.21 9.78
C ALA A 121 -2.42 4.11 10.76
N ARG A 122 -3.07 5.16 10.23
CA ARG A 122 -3.74 6.20 11.01
C ARG A 122 -5.13 6.53 10.49
N TRP A 123 -5.90 7.12 11.40
CA TRP A 123 -7.13 7.84 11.11
C TRP A 123 -7.11 9.17 11.85
N ASP A 124 -7.12 10.28 11.10
CA ASP A 124 -7.15 11.66 11.62
C ASP A 124 -6.15 11.89 12.77
N GLY A 125 -4.87 11.57 12.51
CA GLY A 125 -3.75 11.76 13.44
C GLY A 125 -3.53 10.64 14.45
N LYS A 126 -4.40 9.63 14.53
CA LYS A 126 -4.32 8.57 15.55
C LYS A 126 -4.02 7.21 14.97
N ILE A 127 -3.09 6.49 15.60
CA ILE A 127 -2.55 5.21 15.12
C ILE A 127 -3.50 4.06 15.47
N ILE A 128 -3.79 3.20 14.49
CA ILE A 128 -4.63 2.00 14.66
C ILE A 128 -4.04 1.08 15.74
N GLY A 129 -4.87 0.63 16.68
CA GLY A 129 -4.45 -0.23 17.79
C GLY A 129 -3.60 0.46 18.87
N GLN A 130 -3.23 1.73 18.66
CA GLN A 130 -2.29 2.49 19.50
C GLN A 130 -2.83 3.89 19.83
N GLY A 131 -4.13 3.97 20.14
CA GLY A 131 -4.83 5.20 20.54
C GLY A 131 -5.79 5.78 19.49
N GLY A 132 -5.76 5.26 18.26
CA GLY A 132 -6.72 5.51 17.19
C GLY A 132 -7.80 4.46 17.09
N PRO A 133 -8.29 4.15 15.86
CA PRO A 133 -9.23 3.06 15.64
C PRO A 133 -8.73 1.74 16.23
N THR A 134 -9.64 0.87 16.68
CA THR A 134 -9.27 -0.44 17.20
C THR A 134 -8.90 -1.39 16.06
N ASP A 135 -8.14 -2.44 16.39
CA ASP A 135 -7.80 -3.50 15.43
C ASP A 135 -9.06 -4.11 14.82
N GLU A 136 -10.15 -4.22 15.58
CA GLU A 136 -11.42 -4.78 15.12
C GLU A 136 -12.12 -3.87 14.10
N GLN A 137 -11.98 -2.54 14.22
CA GLN A 137 -12.49 -1.61 13.21
C GLN A 137 -11.73 -1.78 11.88
N PHE A 138 -10.42 -1.88 11.95
CA PHE A 138 -9.58 -2.08 10.77
C PHE A 138 -9.76 -3.48 10.15
N ALA A 139 -9.81 -4.53 10.96
CA ALA A 139 -10.14 -5.88 10.50
C ALA A 139 -11.58 -5.95 9.93
N GLY A 140 -12.51 -5.15 10.45
CA GLY A 140 -13.87 -5.02 9.94
C GLY A 140 -13.94 -4.42 8.53
N LEU A 141 -13.11 -3.42 8.22
CA LEU A 141 -12.93 -2.91 6.86
C LEU A 141 -12.45 -4.03 5.93
N TRP A 142 -11.37 -4.70 6.31
CA TRP A 142 -10.75 -5.76 5.52
C TRP A 142 -11.65 -6.99 5.33
N THR A 143 -12.47 -7.34 6.33
CA THR A 143 -13.47 -8.40 6.22
C THR A 143 -14.47 -8.10 5.09
N GLN A 144 -14.94 -6.85 5.00
CA GLN A 144 -15.90 -6.44 3.96
C GLN A 144 -15.28 -6.47 2.56
N LEU A 145 -14.06 -5.94 2.42
CA LEU A 145 -13.30 -5.98 1.16
C LEU A 145 -12.99 -7.42 0.73
N ALA A 146 -12.49 -8.24 1.65
CA ALA A 146 -12.19 -9.65 1.39
C ALA A 146 -13.45 -10.43 1.00
N THR A 147 -14.58 -10.22 1.68
CA THR A 147 -15.86 -10.86 1.32
C THR A 147 -16.28 -10.50 -0.11
N LYS A 148 -16.16 -9.23 -0.50
CA LYS A 148 -16.48 -8.79 -1.88
C LYS A 148 -15.61 -9.50 -2.92
N TYR A 149 -14.30 -9.61 -2.65
CA TYR A 149 -13.31 -10.01 -3.66
C TYR A 149 -12.80 -11.44 -3.51
N ALA A 150 -13.31 -12.23 -2.56
CA ALA A 150 -12.83 -13.57 -2.23
C ALA A 150 -12.70 -14.50 -3.44
N ALA A 151 -13.63 -14.43 -4.39
CA ALA A 151 -13.67 -15.29 -5.57
C ALA A 151 -12.69 -14.87 -6.68
N ASN A 152 -11.99 -13.73 -6.55
CA ASN A 152 -11.09 -13.23 -7.57
C ASN A 152 -9.63 -13.27 -7.09
N GLU A 153 -8.87 -14.24 -7.61
CA GLU A 153 -7.47 -14.46 -7.25
C GLU A 153 -6.52 -13.35 -7.78
N LYS A 154 -6.99 -12.50 -8.70
CA LYS A 154 -6.23 -11.36 -9.22
C LYS A 154 -6.33 -10.12 -8.32
N VAL A 155 -7.15 -10.16 -7.28
CA VAL A 155 -7.12 -9.09 -6.26
C VAL A 155 -5.95 -9.32 -5.32
N VAL A 156 -5.25 -8.24 -5.01
CA VAL A 156 -4.13 -8.20 -4.07
C VAL A 156 -4.51 -7.25 -2.94
N PHE A 157 -4.26 -7.64 -1.70
CA PHE A 157 -4.60 -6.84 -0.52
C PHE A 157 -3.34 -6.23 0.07
N GLU A 158 -3.12 -4.95 -0.17
CA GLU A 158 -2.08 -4.20 0.51
C GLU A 158 -2.67 -3.61 1.78
N LEU A 159 -2.25 -4.14 2.94
CA LEU A 159 -2.98 -3.87 4.18
C LEU A 159 -3.06 -2.38 4.51
N MET A 160 -1.97 -1.63 4.30
CA MET A 160 -1.86 -0.23 4.65
C MET A 160 -0.65 0.41 3.96
N ASN A 161 -0.84 1.56 3.32
CA ASN A 161 0.25 2.38 2.84
C ASN A 161 1.09 2.91 4.01
N GLU A 162 2.40 2.72 3.95
CA GLU A 162 3.43 3.47 4.70
C GLU A 162 3.13 3.79 6.19
N PRO A 163 2.96 2.78 7.06
CA PRO A 163 3.04 3.00 8.49
C PRO A 163 4.34 3.74 8.88
N HIS A 164 4.25 4.64 9.87
CA HIS A 164 5.41 5.36 10.40
C HIS A 164 5.18 5.78 11.86
N ASP A 165 6.25 6.09 12.59
CA ASP A 165 6.22 6.59 13.98
C ASP A 165 5.23 5.85 14.90
N LEU A 166 5.34 4.51 14.94
CA LEU A 166 4.47 3.64 15.73
C LEU A 166 5.25 2.50 16.39
N ASP A 167 4.63 1.80 17.35
CA ASP A 167 5.18 0.57 17.91
C ASP A 167 4.91 -0.62 16.97
N MET A 168 5.99 -1.13 16.37
CA MET A 168 5.90 -2.20 15.38
C MET A 168 5.44 -3.55 15.95
N ALA A 169 5.63 -3.82 17.25
CA ALA A 169 5.16 -5.06 17.84
C ALA A 169 3.63 -5.06 17.94
N PHE A 170 3.02 -3.92 18.31
CA PHE A 170 1.56 -3.77 18.28
C PHE A 170 1.01 -3.75 16.85
N TRP A 171 1.72 -3.10 15.91
CA TRP A 171 1.30 -3.08 14.51
C TRP A 171 1.35 -4.47 13.84
N ALA A 172 2.37 -5.28 14.12
CA ALA A 172 2.44 -6.66 13.62
C ALA A 172 1.28 -7.53 14.17
N GLN A 173 0.87 -7.32 15.43
CA GLN A 173 -0.32 -7.97 16.00
C GLN A 173 -1.61 -7.51 15.28
N THR A 174 -1.71 -6.23 14.96
CA THR A 174 -2.82 -5.68 14.16
C THR A 174 -2.87 -6.34 12.78
N CYS A 175 -1.73 -6.41 12.09
CA CYS A 175 -1.62 -7.09 10.79
C CYS A 175 -2.00 -8.57 10.87
N GLN A 176 -1.60 -9.29 11.92
CA GLN A 176 -1.99 -10.70 12.13
C GLN A 176 -3.51 -10.85 12.28
N LYS A 177 -4.18 -9.95 13.01
CA LYS A 177 -5.65 -9.96 13.13
C LYS A 177 -6.31 -9.72 11.77
N VAL A 178 -5.79 -8.78 10.99
CA VAL A 178 -6.31 -8.45 9.65
C VAL A 178 -6.12 -9.60 8.66
N VAL A 179 -4.93 -10.23 8.61
CA VAL A 179 -4.68 -11.43 7.80
C VAL A 179 -5.68 -12.53 8.16
N THR A 180 -5.87 -12.79 9.46
CA THR A 180 -6.84 -13.77 9.95
C THR A 180 -8.25 -13.46 9.46
N ALA A 181 -8.67 -12.19 9.56
CA ALA A 181 -9.98 -11.73 9.12
C ALA A 181 -10.19 -11.90 7.59
N ILE A 182 -9.19 -11.52 6.78
CA ILE A 182 -9.22 -11.69 5.31
C ILE A 182 -9.39 -13.16 4.94
N ARG A 183 -8.57 -14.05 5.53
CA ARG A 183 -8.65 -15.49 5.25
C ARG A 183 -9.97 -16.09 5.70
N ASN A 184 -10.47 -15.71 6.88
CA ASN A 184 -11.77 -16.17 7.39
C ASN A 184 -12.97 -15.66 6.58
N ALA A 185 -12.84 -14.53 5.88
CA ALA A 185 -13.83 -14.01 4.94
C ALA A 185 -13.87 -14.79 3.60
N GLY A 186 -13.01 -15.79 3.42
CA GLY A 186 -12.98 -16.68 2.25
C GLY A 186 -11.92 -16.32 1.20
N ALA A 187 -11.17 -15.23 1.38
CA ALA A 187 -10.13 -14.80 0.45
C ALA A 187 -8.81 -15.55 0.71
N THR A 188 -8.78 -16.83 0.33
CA THR A 188 -7.71 -17.80 0.69
C THR A 188 -6.56 -17.89 -0.30
N LYS A 189 -6.65 -17.24 -1.47
CA LYS A 189 -5.69 -17.38 -2.58
C LYS A 189 -4.94 -16.09 -2.91
N GLN A 190 -5.48 -14.96 -2.49
CA GLN A 190 -4.96 -13.64 -2.76
C GLN A 190 -3.62 -13.41 -2.05
N MET A 191 -2.76 -12.64 -2.71
CA MET A 191 -1.58 -12.05 -2.08
C MET A 191 -2.02 -11.00 -1.05
N ILE A 192 -1.33 -10.95 0.09
CA ILE A 192 -1.48 -9.95 1.13
C ILE A 192 -0.10 -9.33 1.38
N LEU A 193 0.03 -8.02 1.20
CA LEU A 193 1.26 -7.29 1.51
C LEU A 193 1.25 -6.82 2.97
N LEU A 194 2.37 -7.04 3.66
CA LEU A 194 2.57 -6.76 5.08
C LEU A 194 3.47 -5.51 5.24
N PRO A 195 2.91 -4.37 5.66
CA PRO A 195 3.62 -3.09 5.68
C PRO A 195 4.38 -2.82 6.98
N SER A 196 5.55 -2.18 6.86
CA SER A 196 6.44 -1.83 7.97
C SER A 196 6.36 -0.37 8.39
N SER A 197 6.99 -0.04 9.52
CA SER A 197 7.23 1.35 9.88
C SER A 197 8.26 2.01 8.94
N ASN A 198 8.55 3.28 9.20
CA ASN A 198 9.42 4.12 8.39
C ASN A 198 9.04 4.11 6.90
N PHE A 199 7.74 4.22 6.63
CA PHE A 199 7.17 4.32 5.29
C PHE A 199 7.55 3.13 4.40
N ASN A 200 7.42 1.90 4.91
CA ASN A 200 7.78 0.67 4.19
C ASN A 200 9.24 0.65 3.65
N SER A 201 10.15 1.47 4.18
CA SER A 201 11.42 1.77 3.51
C SER A 201 12.36 0.57 3.44
N ALA A 202 12.74 0.20 2.21
CA ALA A 202 13.73 -0.85 1.95
C ALA A 202 15.08 -0.60 2.67
N ALA A 203 15.41 0.65 3.00
CA ALA A 203 16.67 0.99 3.67
C ALA A 203 16.71 0.58 5.14
N THR A 204 15.55 0.47 5.81
CA THR A 204 15.48 0.24 7.26
C THR A 204 14.74 -1.02 7.65
N ILE A 205 13.88 -1.56 6.78
CA ILE A 205 12.95 -2.66 7.11
C ILE A 205 13.62 -3.89 7.73
N VAL A 206 14.86 -4.20 7.32
CA VAL A 206 15.67 -5.28 7.92
C VAL A 206 16.37 -4.82 9.20
N SER A 207 17.06 -3.67 9.15
CA SER A 207 17.91 -3.21 10.25
C SER A 207 17.14 -2.72 11.48
N SER A 208 15.87 -2.34 11.32
CA SER A 208 14.98 -1.99 12.43
C SER A 208 14.38 -3.20 13.14
N GLY A 209 14.45 -4.40 12.54
CA GLY A 209 13.78 -5.61 13.02
C GLY A 209 12.30 -5.73 12.62
N ASP A 210 11.78 -4.78 11.83
CA ASP A 210 10.38 -4.79 11.36
C ASP A 210 10.08 -6.02 10.50
N ALA A 211 11.01 -6.38 9.61
CA ALA A 211 10.86 -7.54 8.75
C ALA A 211 10.68 -8.84 9.55
N ASP A 212 11.39 -9.01 10.68
CA ASP A 212 11.25 -10.19 11.53
C ASP A 212 9.85 -10.29 12.15
N LEU A 213 9.31 -9.16 12.64
CA LEU A 213 7.97 -9.09 13.20
C LEU A 213 6.89 -9.42 12.17
N LEU A 214 7.01 -8.85 10.97
CA LEU A 214 6.04 -9.05 9.89
C LEU A 214 6.14 -10.45 9.28
N MET A 215 7.35 -10.97 9.09
CA MET A 215 7.55 -12.31 8.51
C MET A 215 7.19 -13.44 9.49
N ALA A 216 7.00 -13.14 10.78
CA ALA A 216 6.41 -14.07 11.74
C ALA A 216 4.89 -14.30 11.56
N ILE A 217 4.18 -13.38 10.89
CA ILE A 217 2.72 -13.45 10.67
C ILE A 217 2.37 -14.70 9.85
N LYS A 218 1.32 -15.41 10.26
CA LYS A 218 0.83 -16.64 9.62
C LYS A 218 -0.62 -16.52 9.17
N ASN A 219 -0.97 -17.29 8.14
CA ASN A 219 -2.35 -17.63 7.85
C ASN A 219 -2.95 -18.47 9.00
N PRO A 220 -4.29 -18.59 9.10
CA PRO A 220 -4.94 -19.39 10.15
C PRO A 220 -4.55 -20.88 10.17
N ASP A 221 -4.11 -21.42 9.04
CA ASP A 221 -3.61 -22.79 8.90
C ASP A 221 -2.12 -22.95 9.29
N GLY A 222 -1.49 -21.87 9.76
CA GLY A 222 -0.07 -21.84 10.15
C GLY A 222 0.91 -21.62 9.00
N THR A 223 0.43 -21.54 7.76
CA THR A 223 1.29 -21.27 6.59
C THR A 223 1.63 -19.78 6.46
N THR A 224 2.52 -19.46 5.52
CA THR A 224 2.82 -18.08 5.10
C THR A 224 2.44 -17.84 3.63
N ASP A 225 1.65 -18.73 3.05
CA ASP A 225 1.32 -18.72 1.63
C ASP A 225 0.59 -17.41 1.27
N GLY A 226 1.08 -16.75 0.23
CA GLY A 226 0.57 -15.46 -0.24
C GLY A 226 0.81 -14.28 0.72
N LEU A 227 1.59 -14.42 1.79
CA LEU A 227 1.97 -13.31 2.68
C LEU A 227 3.34 -12.76 2.27
N LEU A 228 3.37 -11.52 1.78
CA LEU A 228 4.54 -10.88 1.19
C LEU A 228 4.95 -9.65 2.02
N LEU A 229 6.25 -9.39 2.11
CA LEU A 229 6.73 -8.11 2.67
C LEU A 229 6.39 -6.97 1.71
N ASP A 230 5.84 -5.89 2.24
CA ASP A 230 5.53 -4.67 1.49
C ASP A 230 6.71 -3.70 1.54
N ILE A 231 7.18 -3.21 0.39
CA ILE A 231 8.46 -2.50 0.29
C ILE A 231 8.34 -1.26 -0.57
N HIS A 232 8.72 -0.11 0.00
CA HIS A 232 8.80 1.17 -0.69
C HIS A 232 10.25 1.66 -0.73
N LYS A 233 10.61 2.40 -1.77
CA LYS A 233 11.85 3.20 -1.75
C LYS A 233 11.87 4.29 -2.82
N TYR A 234 12.27 5.49 -2.44
CA TYR A 234 12.56 6.61 -3.34
C TYR A 234 14.07 6.90 -3.40
N LEU A 235 14.49 7.65 -4.42
CA LEU A 235 15.90 7.86 -4.77
C LEU A 235 16.43 9.24 -4.42
N ASP A 236 15.53 10.15 -4.01
CA ASP A 236 15.87 11.49 -3.60
C ASP A 236 16.50 11.55 -2.20
N VAL A 237 17.02 12.73 -1.87
CA VAL A 237 17.90 13.00 -0.73
C VAL A 237 17.34 12.54 0.62
N ASP A 238 16.02 12.51 0.76
CA ASP A 238 15.32 12.17 2.00
C ASP A 238 14.33 11.01 1.84
N ASN A 239 14.40 10.26 0.73
CA ASN A 239 13.53 9.11 0.45
C ASN A 239 12.03 9.46 0.39
N SER A 240 11.67 10.72 0.10
CA SER A 240 10.28 11.18 0.09
C SER A 240 9.60 11.11 -1.28
N GLY A 241 10.37 11.01 -2.37
CA GLY A 241 9.83 11.13 -3.73
C GLY A 241 9.34 12.54 -4.06
N THR A 242 9.82 13.57 -3.38
CA THR A 242 9.36 14.96 -3.57
C THR A 242 10.38 15.83 -4.28
N HIS A 243 11.63 15.38 -4.43
CA HIS A 243 12.68 16.13 -5.10
C HIS A 243 12.91 15.66 -6.53
N ARG A 244 13.46 16.58 -7.32
CA ARG A 244 13.73 16.35 -8.74
C ARG A 244 14.96 15.47 -8.93
N GLU A 245 16.03 15.73 -8.21
CA GLU A 245 17.29 15.02 -8.35
C GLU A 245 17.34 13.74 -7.51
N CYS A 246 18.03 12.73 -8.03
CA CYS A 246 18.29 11.48 -7.33
C CYS A 246 19.70 11.49 -6.76
N THR A 247 19.86 10.99 -5.53
CA THR A 247 21.13 10.95 -4.80
C THR A 247 21.65 9.55 -4.56
N THR A 248 20.88 8.51 -4.92
CA THR A 248 21.23 7.10 -4.75
C THR A 248 20.51 6.24 -5.79
N ASP A 249 21.07 5.06 -6.08
CA ASP A 249 20.42 4.00 -6.87
C ASP A 249 19.74 2.93 -6.02
N ASN A 250 19.79 3.05 -4.69
CA ASN A 250 19.23 2.12 -3.71
C ASN A 250 19.68 0.65 -3.86
N THR A 251 20.67 0.34 -4.70
CA THR A 251 21.05 -1.05 -5.02
C THR A 251 21.48 -1.83 -3.78
N ALA A 252 22.25 -1.20 -2.89
CA ALA A 252 22.66 -1.79 -1.61
C ALA A 252 21.47 -2.07 -0.66
N ALA A 253 20.47 -1.18 -0.63
CA ALA A 253 19.28 -1.36 0.21
C ALA A 253 18.44 -2.55 -0.28
N PHE A 254 18.15 -2.60 -1.59
CA PHE A 254 17.42 -3.72 -2.17
C PHE A 254 18.20 -5.04 -2.11
N GLN A 255 19.53 -5.02 -2.23
CA GLN A 255 20.34 -6.22 -2.03
C GLN A 255 20.23 -6.74 -0.59
N THR A 256 20.25 -5.84 0.40
CA THR A 256 20.07 -6.21 1.82
C THR A 256 18.71 -6.87 2.06
N VAL A 257 17.64 -6.33 1.47
CA VAL A 257 16.30 -6.93 1.58
C VAL A 257 16.25 -8.27 0.84
N ALA A 258 16.84 -8.38 -0.34
CA ALA A 258 16.87 -9.62 -1.11
C ALA A 258 17.58 -10.74 -0.34
N ASP A 259 18.75 -10.45 0.23
CA ASP A 259 19.53 -11.42 1.00
C ASP A 259 18.80 -11.87 2.27
N TYR A 260 18.14 -10.93 2.96
CA TYR A 260 17.28 -11.24 4.10
C TYR A 260 16.14 -12.19 3.72
N LEU A 261 15.34 -11.82 2.72
CA LEU A 261 14.18 -12.60 2.27
C LEU A 261 14.60 -14.01 1.82
N ARG A 262 15.71 -14.10 1.08
CA ARG A 262 16.28 -15.37 0.63
C ARG A 262 16.72 -16.23 1.81
N GLY A 263 17.35 -15.64 2.81
CA GLY A 263 17.81 -16.32 4.02
C GLY A 263 16.68 -16.96 4.82
N ILE A 264 15.49 -16.36 4.81
CA ILE A 264 14.31 -16.88 5.52
C ILE A 264 13.31 -17.62 4.62
N GLY A 265 13.61 -17.76 3.32
CA GLY A 265 12.73 -18.40 2.35
C GLY A 265 11.39 -17.68 2.15
N ARG A 266 11.40 -16.35 2.18
CA ARG A 266 10.21 -15.50 2.01
C ARG A 266 10.37 -14.58 0.81
N GLN A 267 9.27 -13.91 0.46
CA GLN A 267 9.19 -13.03 -0.69
C GLN A 267 8.60 -11.68 -0.29
N GLY A 268 8.91 -10.66 -1.09
CA GLY A 268 8.36 -9.32 -0.97
C GLY A 268 7.94 -8.77 -2.33
N LEU A 269 7.23 -7.65 -2.29
CA LEU A 269 6.80 -6.93 -3.49
C LEU A 269 7.17 -5.46 -3.29
N VAL A 270 7.87 -4.88 -4.26
CA VAL A 270 8.17 -3.45 -4.28
C VAL A 270 6.94 -2.72 -4.82
N SER A 271 6.04 -2.36 -3.92
CA SER A 271 4.71 -1.79 -4.22
C SER A 271 4.75 -0.29 -4.52
N GLU A 272 5.85 0.38 -4.18
CA GLU A 272 6.04 1.79 -4.52
C GLU A 272 7.51 2.15 -4.70
N THR A 273 7.83 2.71 -5.86
CA THR A 273 9.09 3.42 -6.10
C THR A 273 8.92 4.37 -7.27
N GLY A 274 9.64 5.48 -7.26
CA GLY A 274 9.57 6.46 -8.32
C GLY A 274 10.80 7.37 -8.33
N ALA A 275 10.96 8.07 -9.45
CA ALA A 275 12.00 9.07 -9.63
C ALA A 275 11.50 10.12 -10.62
N SER A 276 12.19 11.25 -10.73
CA SER A 276 11.92 12.19 -11.82
C SER A 276 12.65 11.79 -13.11
N MET A 277 12.39 12.50 -14.21
CA MET A 277 13.15 12.36 -15.46
C MET A 277 14.47 13.17 -15.48
N ASP A 278 14.97 13.63 -14.32
CA ASP A 278 16.28 14.26 -14.25
C ASP A 278 17.41 13.28 -14.63
N GLY A 279 18.51 13.80 -15.20
CA GLY A 279 19.64 12.98 -15.61
C GLY A 279 20.27 12.16 -14.48
N SER A 280 20.26 12.68 -13.24
CA SER A 280 20.70 11.95 -12.04
C SER A 280 19.82 10.72 -11.76
N CYS A 281 18.53 10.82 -12.06
CA CYS A 281 17.54 9.78 -11.82
C CYS A 281 17.51 8.69 -12.88
N MET A 282 17.64 9.04 -14.17
CA MET A 282 17.54 8.06 -15.26
C MET A 282 18.56 6.92 -15.11
N THR A 283 19.79 7.22 -14.69
CA THR A 283 20.80 6.17 -14.45
C THR A 283 20.48 5.38 -13.17
N ALA A 284 20.20 6.08 -12.07
CA ALA A 284 20.05 5.48 -10.75
C ALA A 284 18.78 4.61 -10.65
N PHE A 285 17.65 5.06 -11.20
CA PHE A 285 16.39 4.34 -11.17
C PHE A 285 16.42 3.10 -12.06
N CYS A 286 17.04 3.19 -13.23
CA CYS A 286 17.26 2.03 -14.09
C CYS A 286 18.14 0.97 -13.39
N ALA A 287 19.20 1.38 -12.68
CA ALA A 287 20.07 0.47 -11.92
C ALA A 287 19.32 -0.22 -10.77
N GLN A 288 18.52 0.54 -10.01
CA GLN A 288 17.65 0.00 -8.97
C GLN A 288 16.74 -1.11 -9.51
N ASN A 289 16.01 -0.79 -10.58
CA ASN A 289 14.98 -1.69 -11.12
C ASN A 289 15.61 -2.90 -11.82
N ALA A 290 16.80 -2.76 -12.40
CA ALA A 290 17.57 -3.91 -12.89
C ALA A 290 17.95 -4.86 -11.74
N LEU A 291 18.37 -4.34 -10.58
CA LEU A 291 18.70 -5.17 -9.42
C LEU A 291 17.47 -5.87 -8.83
N ILE A 292 16.31 -5.18 -8.77
CA ILE A 292 15.05 -5.79 -8.34
C ILE A 292 14.68 -6.96 -9.28
N ASN A 293 14.76 -6.75 -10.60
CA ASN A 293 14.49 -7.79 -11.59
C ASN A 293 15.44 -8.99 -11.48
N ALA A 294 16.73 -8.74 -11.25
CA ALA A 294 17.74 -9.78 -11.07
C ALA A 294 17.54 -10.63 -9.80
N ASN A 295 16.80 -10.13 -8.81
CA ASN A 295 16.48 -10.82 -7.56
C ASN A 295 15.01 -11.29 -7.53
N SER A 296 14.51 -11.76 -8.67
CA SER A 296 13.11 -12.17 -8.89
C SER A 296 12.69 -13.46 -8.19
N ASP A 297 13.64 -14.17 -7.59
CA ASP A 297 13.34 -15.28 -6.68
C ASP A 297 12.69 -14.80 -5.37
N VAL A 298 13.03 -13.59 -4.92
CA VAL A 298 12.53 -13.00 -3.65
C VAL A 298 11.66 -11.76 -3.86
N PHE A 299 11.86 -11.00 -4.94
CA PHE A 299 10.96 -9.92 -5.33
C PHE A 299 9.97 -10.42 -6.37
N VAL A 300 8.70 -10.54 -6.00
CA VAL A 300 7.66 -11.03 -6.93
C VAL A 300 7.19 -9.92 -7.88
N GLY A 301 7.38 -8.65 -7.52
CA GLY A 301 6.89 -7.54 -8.32
C GLY A 301 7.54 -6.19 -8.04
N LEU A 302 7.35 -5.29 -8.99
CA LEU A 302 7.77 -3.90 -9.00
C LEU A 302 6.62 -3.02 -9.50
N VAL A 303 6.23 -2.02 -8.72
CA VAL A 303 5.18 -1.05 -9.06
C VAL A 303 5.76 0.37 -9.05
N GLY A 304 5.71 1.03 -10.20
CA GLY A 304 6.15 2.42 -10.34
C GLY A 304 5.09 3.42 -9.86
N TRP A 305 5.53 4.44 -9.12
CA TRP A 305 4.74 5.59 -8.70
C TRP A 305 5.07 6.82 -9.58
N ALA A 306 4.12 7.46 -10.27
CA ALA A 306 2.66 7.18 -10.32
C ALA A 306 1.99 7.62 -11.62
N ALA A 307 0.78 7.11 -11.87
CA ALA A 307 -0.11 7.55 -12.93
C ALA A 307 -1.57 7.71 -12.43
N GLY A 308 -2.57 7.39 -13.26
CA GLY A 308 -3.97 7.56 -12.94
C GLY A 308 -4.43 9.01 -13.14
N SER A 309 -4.82 9.68 -12.06
CA SER A 309 -5.30 11.07 -12.09
C SER A 309 -4.19 12.12 -11.97
N PHE A 310 -2.92 11.71 -11.80
CA PHE A 310 -1.80 12.65 -11.87
C PHE A 310 -1.63 13.23 -13.28
N ALA A 311 -1.34 14.53 -13.35
CA ALA A 311 -0.97 15.18 -14.60
C ALA A 311 0.42 14.75 -15.05
N THR A 312 0.69 14.85 -16.36
CA THR A 312 2.01 14.56 -16.94
C THR A 312 3.12 15.48 -16.42
N SER A 313 2.76 16.61 -15.81
CA SER A 313 3.69 17.57 -15.18
C SER A 313 4.04 17.24 -13.72
N TYR A 314 3.42 16.21 -13.12
CA TYR A 314 3.81 15.75 -11.80
C TYR A 314 5.25 15.23 -11.84
N ILE A 315 6.04 15.54 -10.80
CA ILE A 315 7.49 15.32 -10.79
C ILE A 315 7.89 13.84 -10.96
N LEU A 316 7.09 12.92 -10.42
CA LEU A 316 7.25 11.47 -10.58
C LEU A 316 6.23 10.86 -11.57
N SER A 317 5.69 11.68 -12.49
CA SER A 317 4.64 11.21 -13.39
C SER A 317 5.13 10.06 -14.27
N LEU A 318 4.36 8.98 -14.29
CA LEU A 318 4.34 7.92 -15.29
C LEU A 318 3.08 8.00 -16.17
N THR A 319 2.18 8.96 -15.93
CA THR A 319 0.97 9.16 -16.75
C THR A 319 1.34 9.32 -18.23
N PRO A 320 0.84 8.45 -19.13
CA PRO A 320 1.14 8.52 -20.55
C PRO A 320 0.39 9.69 -21.18
N THR A 321 0.98 10.29 -22.22
CA THR A 321 0.30 11.33 -23.00
C THR A 321 -0.66 10.68 -23.98
N LYS A 322 -1.91 11.14 -24.02
CA LYS A 322 -2.92 10.67 -24.96
C LYS A 322 -3.02 11.57 -26.18
N ASN A 323 -2.78 11.02 -27.36
CA ASN A 323 -2.93 11.69 -28.65
C ASN A 323 -3.95 10.90 -29.50
N GLY A 324 -5.18 11.41 -29.58
CA GLY A 324 -6.29 10.66 -30.17
C GLY A 324 -6.58 9.39 -29.36
N ASN A 325 -6.44 8.23 -30.02
CA ASN A 325 -6.63 6.91 -29.40
C ASN A 325 -5.32 6.23 -28.96
N THR A 326 -4.18 6.91 -29.13
CA THR A 326 -2.86 6.35 -28.83
C THR A 326 -2.31 6.97 -27.55
N PHE A 327 -1.66 6.15 -26.74
CA PHE A 327 -0.92 6.58 -25.56
C PHE A 327 0.58 6.50 -25.82
N THR A 328 1.32 7.44 -25.24
CA THR A 328 2.78 7.50 -25.33
C THR A 328 3.37 7.67 -23.94
N ASP A 329 4.10 6.66 -23.50
CA ASP A 329 4.87 6.67 -22.26
C ASP A 329 6.07 7.62 -22.33
N ASN A 330 6.45 8.19 -21.19
CA ASN A 330 7.63 9.02 -21.09
C ASN A 330 8.94 8.20 -21.02
N ALA A 331 10.08 8.89 -20.98
CA ALA A 331 11.39 8.23 -20.99
C ALA A 331 11.61 7.36 -19.74
N LEU A 332 11.19 7.81 -18.56
CA LEU A 332 11.36 7.08 -17.31
C LEU A 332 10.62 5.73 -17.33
N MET A 333 9.35 5.75 -17.75
CA MET A 333 8.51 4.56 -17.87
C MET A 333 9.09 3.56 -18.87
N ASN A 334 9.48 4.03 -20.06
CA ASN A 334 10.07 3.17 -21.08
C ASN A 334 11.41 2.59 -20.62
N GLN A 335 12.37 3.44 -20.25
CA GLN A 335 13.75 3.01 -20.07
C GLN A 335 13.99 2.32 -18.72
N CYS A 336 13.35 2.77 -17.64
CA CYS A 336 13.68 2.31 -16.30
C CYS A 336 12.67 1.33 -15.70
N LEU A 337 11.46 1.21 -16.24
CA LEU A 337 10.47 0.21 -15.81
C LEU A 337 10.27 -0.89 -16.86
N ILE A 338 9.90 -0.51 -18.10
CA ILE A 338 9.57 -1.47 -19.15
C ILE A 338 10.82 -2.16 -19.68
N ASP A 339 11.82 -1.39 -20.13
CA ASP A 339 13.02 -1.93 -20.76
C ASP A 339 13.88 -2.73 -19.77
N THR A 340 13.99 -2.28 -18.51
CA THR A 340 14.70 -3.04 -17.46
C THR A 340 14.04 -4.39 -17.19
N TRP A 341 12.71 -4.45 -17.24
CA TRP A 341 11.95 -5.69 -17.04
C TRP A 341 11.98 -6.61 -18.27
N LEU A 342 11.80 -6.06 -19.48
CA LEU A 342 11.81 -6.85 -20.73
C LEU A 342 13.20 -7.37 -21.09
N ASN A 343 14.25 -6.60 -20.80
CA ASN A 343 15.63 -6.95 -21.14
C ASN A 343 16.36 -7.68 -20.01
N SER A 344 15.69 -7.98 -18.89
CA SER A 344 16.31 -8.73 -17.82
C SER A 344 16.69 -10.13 -18.32
N LYS A 345 17.99 -10.45 -18.24
CA LYS A 345 18.55 -11.70 -18.73
C LYS A 345 18.52 -12.75 -17.64
N ASP A 346 18.31 -14.01 -18.05
CA ASP A 346 18.34 -15.18 -17.18
C ASP A 346 19.57 -15.19 -16.25
N VAL A 347 19.34 -14.91 -14.97
CA VAL A 347 20.24 -15.17 -13.86
C VAL A 347 20.10 -16.66 -13.55
N THR A 348 21.14 -17.43 -13.84
CA THR A 348 21.28 -18.78 -13.31
C THR A 348 21.15 -18.67 -11.79
N PRO A 349 20.21 -19.39 -11.13
CA PRO A 349 20.15 -19.40 -9.69
C PRO A 349 21.55 -19.68 -9.15
N GLN A 350 22.12 -18.73 -8.40
CA GLN A 350 23.34 -19.02 -7.65
C GLN A 350 23.02 -20.23 -6.79
N PRO A 351 23.89 -21.27 -6.76
CA PRO A 351 23.69 -22.40 -5.88
C PRO A 351 23.38 -21.86 -4.50
N GLN A 352 22.23 -22.26 -3.94
CA GLN A 352 21.93 -21.98 -2.54
C GLN A 352 23.20 -22.32 -1.75
N PRO A 353 23.70 -21.43 -0.87
CA PRO A 353 24.71 -21.85 0.08
C PRO A 353 24.17 -23.11 0.74
N GLN A 354 24.85 -24.25 0.53
CA GLN A 354 24.50 -25.45 1.26
C GLN A 354 24.45 -25.04 2.74
N PRO A 355 23.43 -25.48 3.50
CA PRO A 355 23.49 -25.33 4.94
C PRO A 355 24.86 -25.83 5.36
N GLN A 356 25.70 -24.93 5.90
CA GLN A 356 26.94 -25.39 6.50
C GLN A 356 26.55 -26.50 7.47
N PRO A 357 27.22 -27.67 7.44
CA PRO A 357 27.03 -28.65 8.49
C PRO A 357 27.14 -27.90 9.80
N GLN A 358 26.07 -27.89 10.58
CA GLN A 358 26.10 -27.32 11.92
C GLN A 358 27.36 -27.90 12.57
N GLN A 359 28.31 -27.03 12.92
CA GLN A 359 29.36 -27.47 13.82
C GLN A 359 28.65 -28.10 15.01
N PRO A 360 29.04 -29.31 15.44
CA PRO A 360 28.45 -29.91 16.61
C PRO A 360 28.44 -28.87 17.73
N GLN A 361 27.25 -28.56 18.26
CA GLN A 361 27.16 -27.78 19.48
C GLN A 361 28.15 -28.37 20.48
N PRO A 362 28.96 -27.55 21.17
CA PRO A 362 29.74 -28.05 22.29
C PRO A 362 28.76 -28.76 23.24
N SER A 363 29.06 -30.02 23.56
CA SER A 363 28.34 -30.76 24.58
C SER A 363 28.21 -29.91 25.85
N PRO A 364 27.11 -30.03 26.61
CA PRO A 364 27.02 -29.40 27.92
C PRO A 364 28.27 -29.75 28.75
N PRO A 365 28.80 -28.82 29.55
CA PRO A 365 29.96 -29.12 30.39
C PRO A 365 29.70 -30.38 31.22
N ALA A 366 30.64 -31.31 31.18
CA ALA A 366 30.63 -32.48 32.04
C ALA A 366 30.47 -32.04 33.50
N GLN A 367 29.56 -32.70 34.22
CA GLN A 367 29.45 -32.58 35.67
C GLN A 367 30.84 -32.82 36.28
N GLN A 368 31.31 -31.85 37.09
CA GLN A 368 32.52 -32.02 37.87
C GLN A 368 32.39 -33.24 38.79
N PRO A 369 33.47 -34.00 39.03
CA PRO A 369 33.46 -35.10 39.99
C PRO A 369 33.07 -34.61 41.38
N GLN A 370 32.11 -35.29 42.01
CA GLN A 370 31.75 -35.11 43.41
C GLN A 370 32.99 -35.32 44.29
N GLN A 371 33.34 -34.30 45.09
CA GLN A 371 34.25 -34.47 46.22
C GLN A 371 33.55 -35.25 47.35
N PRO A 372 34.27 -36.09 48.12
CA PRO A 372 33.68 -36.90 49.19
C PRO A 372 33.17 -36.05 50.35
N GLN A 373 32.00 -36.42 50.87
CA GLN A 373 31.36 -35.82 52.05
C GLN A 373 32.24 -35.96 53.31
N GLN A 374 32.45 -34.84 54.01
CA GLN A 374 32.90 -34.83 55.42
C GLN A 374 31.69 -34.90 56.38
N PRO A 375 31.82 -35.52 57.56
CA PRO A 375 30.70 -35.69 58.50
C PRO A 375 30.30 -34.39 59.22
N GLN A 376 29.01 -34.32 59.54
CA GLN A 376 28.29 -33.21 60.18
C GLN A 376 28.80 -32.82 61.58
N GLN A 377 28.70 -31.53 61.91
CA GLN A 377 28.52 -31.02 63.28
C GLN A 377 27.34 -30.02 63.35
N PRO A 378 26.66 -29.88 64.50
CA PRO A 378 25.25 -29.53 64.56
C PRO A 378 24.97 -28.03 64.64
N GLN A 379 23.92 -27.57 63.93
CA GLN A 379 23.36 -26.21 64.07
C GLN A 379 22.21 -26.18 65.09
N GLN A 380 22.24 -25.18 65.97
CA GLN A 380 21.17 -24.78 66.89
C GLN A 380 20.00 -24.10 66.14
N PRO A 381 18.77 -24.07 66.71
CA PRO A 381 17.56 -23.78 65.95
C PRO A 381 17.23 -22.27 65.86
N GLN A 382 16.74 -21.85 64.69
CA GLN A 382 16.03 -20.58 64.47
C GLN A 382 14.58 -20.82 64.01
N PRO A 383 13.66 -19.85 64.22
CA PRO A 383 12.23 -20.11 64.39
C PRO A 383 11.41 -20.13 63.09
N ASN A 384 10.31 -20.88 63.11
CA ASN A 384 9.38 -21.10 62.00
C ASN A 384 8.63 -19.82 61.57
N PRO A 385 8.33 -19.66 60.26
CA PRO A 385 7.38 -18.68 59.74
C PRO A 385 5.92 -19.14 59.90
N PRO A 386 4.93 -18.21 59.91
CA PRO A 386 3.56 -18.52 60.33
C PRO A 386 2.70 -19.15 59.22
N VAL A 387 1.81 -20.03 59.67
CA VAL A 387 0.88 -20.86 58.90
C VAL A 387 -0.39 -20.06 58.52
N GLN A 388 -0.81 -20.18 57.26
CA GLN A 388 -2.14 -19.75 56.78
C GLN A 388 -3.23 -20.65 57.36
N SER A 389 -4.28 -20.05 57.90
CA SER A 389 -5.52 -20.74 58.26
C SER A 389 -6.72 -20.13 57.53
N ALA A 390 -7.48 -21.01 56.89
CA ALA A 390 -8.79 -20.71 56.34
C ALA A 390 -9.81 -20.61 57.49
N SER A 391 -10.78 -19.71 57.36
CA SER A 391 -12.02 -19.76 58.15
C SER A 391 -13.17 -19.15 57.36
N ALA A 392 -14.23 -19.94 57.25
CA ALA A 392 -15.54 -19.56 56.73
C ALA A 392 -16.28 -18.68 57.75
N SER A 393 -17.19 -17.82 57.27
CA SER A 393 -18.35 -17.36 58.04
C SER A 393 -19.47 -16.90 57.12
N ARG A 394 -20.67 -17.38 57.41
CA ARG A 394 -21.95 -17.13 56.72
C ARG A 394 -22.63 -15.86 57.26
N SER A 395 -23.29 -15.16 56.33
CA SER A 395 -24.61 -14.51 56.39
C SER A 395 -24.95 -13.49 57.48
N LEU A 396 -25.40 -12.30 57.07
CA LEU A 396 -26.65 -11.66 57.55
C LEU A 396 -27.17 -10.64 56.51
N ASN A 397 -28.50 -10.64 56.34
CA ASN A 397 -29.32 -9.89 55.38
C ASN A 397 -29.33 -8.36 55.60
N VAL A 398 -29.71 -7.58 54.57
CA VAL A 398 -30.98 -6.79 54.51
C VAL A 398 -30.94 -5.73 53.39
N THR A 399 -31.84 -5.92 52.42
CA THR A 399 -32.76 -5.00 51.71
C THR A 399 -32.28 -3.68 51.06
N THR A 400 -32.63 -3.54 49.77
CA THR A 400 -32.52 -2.36 48.89
C THR A 400 -33.86 -1.60 48.73
N THR A 401 -33.73 -0.33 48.27
CA THR A 401 -34.68 0.55 47.52
C THR A 401 -35.39 1.71 48.29
N PRO A 402 -35.88 2.79 47.62
CA PRO A 402 -35.10 3.93 47.09
C PRO A 402 -35.75 5.33 47.32
N ALA A 403 -35.03 6.44 47.10
CA ALA A 403 -35.63 7.77 46.83
C ALA A 403 -34.64 8.74 46.16
N GLY A 404 -35.03 9.37 45.04
CA GLY A 404 -34.45 10.64 44.53
C GLY A 404 -35.33 11.83 44.95
N PRO A 405 -35.31 13.00 44.27
CA PRO A 405 -34.28 13.65 43.45
C PRO A 405 -33.96 15.10 43.96
N GLY A 406 -32.88 15.74 43.49
CA GLY A 406 -32.56 17.13 43.86
C GLY A 406 -31.69 17.88 42.84
N LYS A 407 -32.16 19.05 42.41
CA LYS A 407 -31.64 19.96 41.38
C LYS A 407 -30.28 20.60 41.72
N VAL A 408 -29.47 20.93 40.72
CA VAL A 408 -28.33 21.86 40.83
C VAL A 408 -28.40 22.93 39.75
N GLN A 409 -28.25 24.20 40.18
CA GLN A 409 -28.15 25.42 39.38
C GLN A 409 -26.73 26.01 39.51
N GLN A 410 -26.31 26.70 38.44
CA GLN A 410 -25.08 27.47 38.16
C GLN A 410 -24.81 28.62 39.19
N PRO A 411 -23.59 29.24 39.26
CA PRO A 411 -23.15 30.32 38.32
C PRO A 411 -21.60 30.47 38.10
N THR A 412 -21.08 30.65 36.87
CA THR A 412 -20.55 31.88 36.16
C THR A 412 -19.24 32.59 36.62
N ALA A 413 -18.34 32.75 35.63
CA ALA A 413 -17.50 33.91 35.25
C ALA A 413 -16.15 34.27 35.96
N ALA A 414 -15.13 34.53 35.10
CA ALA A 414 -13.80 35.16 35.32
C ALA A 414 -13.88 36.71 35.02
N PRO A 415 -12.82 37.57 34.93
CA PRO A 415 -11.35 37.31 34.86
C PRO A 415 -10.35 38.38 35.45
N ASN A 416 -9.05 38.09 35.22
CA ASN A 416 -7.88 38.96 34.96
C ASN A 416 -7.05 39.65 36.09
N GLY A 417 -5.74 39.35 36.06
CA GLY A 417 -4.64 40.07 36.71
C GLY A 417 -3.33 39.95 35.91
N THR A 418 -2.60 41.06 35.80
CA THR A 418 -1.50 41.44 34.88
C THR A 418 -0.05 41.11 35.32
N ARG A 419 0.89 41.22 34.33
CA ARG A 419 2.32 41.72 34.37
C ARG A 419 3.48 40.67 34.35
N PRO A 420 4.76 41.02 34.00
CA PRO A 420 5.35 41.53 32.74
C PRO A 420 6.57 40.74 32.16
N VAL A 421 7.00 41.21 30.98
CA VAL A 421 8.10 40.85 30.06
C VAL A 421 9.54 41.06 30.61
N ILE A 422 10.48 40.16 30.23
CA ILE A 422 11.95 40.39 30.17
C ILE A 422 12.52 39.84 28.84
N ARG A 423 13.45 40.59 28.23
CA ARG A 423 14.11 40.39 26.92
C ARG A 423 15.51 39.74 27.10
N PRO A 424 16.04 38.93 26.14
CA PRO A 424 17.45 38.52 26.16
C PRO A 424 18.35 39.20 25.08
N PRO A 425 19.70 39.16 25.20
CA PRO A 425 20.69 39.76 24.27
C PRO A 425 21.25 38.77 23.19
N PRO A 426 22.11 39.21 22.23
CA PRO A 426 22.17 38.72 20.83
C PRO A 426 23.35 37.72 20.52
N PRO A 427 23.54 37.25 19.26
CA PRO A 427 24.24 35.99 18.96
C PRO A 427 25.74 36.14 18.65
N VAL A 428 26.48 35.02 18.70
CA VAL A 428 27.87 34.91 18.24
C VAL A 428 27.93 34.06 16.98
N SER A 429 28.68 34.54 16.00
CA SER A 429 28.98 33.94 14.70
C SER A 429 29.91 32.73 14.79
N GLU A 430 29.79 31.78 13.87
CA GLU A 430 30.92 31.21 13.10
C GLU A 430 30.42 30.25 12.00
N SER A 431 31.08 30.31 10.84
CA SER A 431 31.02 29.37 9.71
C SER A 431 32.48 28.88 9.45
N PRO A 432 32.74 27.98 8.49
CA PRO A 432 32.43 26.54 8.49
C PRO A 432 33.73 25.72 8.30
N SER A 433 33.79 24.44 8.72
CA SER A 433 34.74 23.46 8.17
C SER A 433 34.38 22.01 8.53
N GLN A 434 34.20 21.22 7.46
CA GLN A 434 34.28 19.77 7.24
C GLN A 434 34.50 18.80 8.42
N ILE A 435 33.72 17.69 8.41
CA ILE A 435 34.16 16.27 8.52
C ILE A 435 32.93 15.36 8.28
N LEU A 436 33.00 14.46 7.28
CA LEU A 436 32.24 13.19 7.16
C LEU A 436 33.02 12.08 7.89
N PRO A 437 32.51 10.85 8.14
CA PRO A 437 31.14 10.35 8.32
C PRO A 437 31.02 9.59 9.67
N THR A 438 29.90 8.88 9.88
CA THR A 438 29.52 8.05 11.05
C THR A 438 28.81 8.81 12.18
N GLY A 439 27.52 8.54 12.35
CA GLY A 439 26.71 9.17 13.38
C GLY A 439 25.52 8.29 13.76
N ILE A 440 25.72 7.53 14.83
CA ILE A 440 24.68 6.82 15.59
C ILE A 440 23.61 7.83 16.02
N TYR A 441 22.35 7.51 15.74
CA TYR A 441 21.17 8.30 16.08
C TYR A 441 20.99 8.44 17.60
N ASN A 442 20.79 9.67 18.09
CA ASN A 442 20.50 9.98 19.49
C ASN A 442 19.17 10.75 19.60
N PRO A 443 18.10 10.15 20.16
CA PRO A 443 16.76 10.74 20.18
C PRO A 443 16.57 11.92 21.14
N ASN A 444 17.56 12.30 21.97
CA ASN A 444 17.38 13.30 23.03
C ASN A 444 17.88 14.73 22.69
N LYS A 445 18.00 15.09 21.40
CA LYS A 445 18.45 16.43 20.98
C LYS A 445 17.58 17.09 19.89
N GLN A 446 16.25 17.05 20.01
CA GLN A 446 15.40 17.92 19.19
C GLN A 446 15.37 19.36 19.75
N LYS A 447 15.71 20.34 18.90
CA LYS A 447 15.27 21.73 19.05
C LYS A 447 13.86 21.86 18.44
N PRO A 448 12.93 22.59 19.06
CA PRO A 448 11.60 22.79 18.53
C PRO A 448 11.61 23.90 17.46
N SER A 449 12.03 23.59 16.24
CA SER A 449 11.71 24.40 15.06
C SER A 449 12.02 23.64 13.76
N ASP A 450 11.42 22.48 13.54
CA ASP A 450 11.24 21.92 12.20
C ASP A 450 9.88 21.23 12.19
N SER A 451 8.89 21.92 11.62
CA SER A 451 7.59 21.32 11.30
C SER A 451 7.74 20.52 10.01
N PRO A 452 7.16 19.32 9.87
CA PRO A 452 7.16 18.62 8.59
C PRO A 452 6.37 19.43 7.57
N THR A 453 7.01 19.66 6.44
CA THR A 453 6.48 20.41 5.30
C THR A 453 5.21 19.74 4.78
N THR A 454 4.11 20.48 4.83
CA THR A 454 2.83 20.17 4.18
C THR A 454 3.05 19.75 2.72
N LEU A 455 2.44 18.65 2.29
CA LEU A 455 2.28 18.31 0.87
C LEU A 455 1.70 19.53 0.14
N LEU A 456 2.49 20.16 -0.73
CA LEU A 456 2.00 21.24 -1.58
C LEU A 456 1.10 20.64 -2.66
N VAL A 457 -0.20 20.73 -2.41
CA VAL A 457 -1.27 20.49 -3.37
C VAL A 457 -1.07 21.41 -4.58
N ALA A 458 -0.99 20.83 -5.78
CA ALA A 458 -1.12 21.58 -7.02
C ALA A 458 -2.55 22.13 -7.14
N GLN A 459 -2.75 23.40 -6.78
CA GLN A 459 -3.96 24.13 -7.15
C GLN A 459 -3.75 24.80 -8.52
N GLY A 460 -4.39 24.24 -9.55
CA GLY A 460 -4.42 24.81 -10.90
C GLY A 460 -5.78 25.41 -11.23
N THR A 461 -5.90 26.74 -11.22
CA THR A 461 -6.84 27.48 -12.07
C THR A 461 -6.10 28.66 -12.70
N PRO A 462 -6.16 28.87 -14.02
CA PRO A 462 -5.29 29.82 -14.71
C PRO A 462 -5.78 31.26 -14.54
N THR A 463 -4.88 32.13 -14.09
CA THR A 463 -4.99 33.59 -14.24
C THR A 463 -4.29 34.01 -15.54
N MET A 464 -5.03 34.71 -16.41
CA MET A 464 -4.51 35.32 -17.64
C MET A 464 -3.75 36.63 -17.33
N PRO A 465 -2.66 36.99 -18.04
CA PRO A 465 -1.97 38.27 -17.84
C PRO A 465 -2.70 39.45 -18.52
N GLY A 466 -2.76 40.61 -17.84
CA GLY A 466 -3.23 41.90 -18.38
C GLY A 466 -2.30 42.47 -19.46
N VAL A 467 -2.72 43.41 -20.34
CA VAL A 467 -2.96 44.88 -20.19
C VAL A 467 -3.24 45.41 -21.65
N PRO A 468 -3.83 46.60 -21.99
CA PRO A 468 -4.31 47.79 -21.23
C PRO A 468 -5.77 48.24 -21.53
N PRO A 469 -6.29 49.31 -20.88
CA PRO A 469 -7.65 49.80 -21.06
C PRO A 469 -7.76 50.84 -22.19
N PHE A 470 -8.83 50.78 -22.99
CA PHE A 470 -9.29 51.90 -23.82
C PHE A 470 -10.81 52.05 -23.77
N ALA A 471 -11.21 53.25 -23.32
CA ALA A 471 -12.41 54.05 -23.56
C ALA A 471 -13.72 53.37 -24.01
N VAL A 472 -14.75 53.55 -23.17
CA VAL A 472 -16.17 53.58 -23.53
C VAL A 472 -16.43 54.81 -24.43
N PRO A 473 -17.36 54.70 -25.39
CA PRO A 473 -18.43 55.70 -25.43
C PRO A 473 -19.84 55.09 -25.46
N THR A 474 -20.69 55.83 -24.77
CA THR A 474 -22.13 55.77 -24.57
C THR A 474 -22.96 55.84 -25.85
N THR A 475 -24.13 55.17 -25.87
CA THR A 475 -25.49 55.70 -26.21
C THR A 475 -26.48 54.51 -26.20
N ALA A 476 -27.39 54.44 -25.23
CA ALA A 476 -28.76 54.99 -25.23
C ALA A 476 -29.72 54.30 -26.22
N GLY A 477 -30.75 53.61 -25.70
CA GLY A 477 -31.89 53.17 -26.52
C GLY A 477 -32.80 52.10 -25.93
N ALA A 478 -33.73 52.50 -25.05
CA ALA A 478 -35.11 52.01 -24.89
C ALA A 478 -35.43 50.49 -24.69
N ARG A 479 -36.04 50.22 -23.51
CA ARG A 479 -37.03 49.14 -23.23
C ARG A 479 -38.37 49.45 -23.93
N PRO A 480 -39.28 48.49 -24.21
CA PRO A 480 -40.18 47.89 -23.18
C PRO A 480 -40.51 46.38 -23.41
N SER A 481 -40.54 45.51 -22.39
CA SER A 481 -41.70 45.03 -21.59
C SER A 481 -42.97 44.55 -22.32
N SER A 482 -43.28 43.26 -22.24
CA SER A 482 -44.60 42.62 -21.95
C SER A 482 -44.37 41.08 -21.99
N SER A 483 -44.68 40.23 -21.01
CA SER A 483 -45.91 39.92 -20.25
C SER A 483 -47.01 39.18 -21.06
N GLY A 484 -47.16 37.87 -20.84
CA GLY A 484 -48.44 37.16 -20.94
C GLY A 484 -48.48 35.93 -21.87
N PRO A 485 -49.43 34.98 -21.66
CA PRO A 485 -49.10 33.55 -21.53
C PRO A 485 -49.90 32.56 -22.44
N ASP A 486 -49.58 31.27 -22.25
CA ASP A 486 -50.42 30.05 -22.40
C ASP A 486 -50.85 29.45 -23.76
N ASN A 487 -50.63 28.13 -23.81
CA ASN A 487 -51.46 27.01 -24.30
C ASN A 487 -51.17 26.26 -25.64
N PHE A 488 -50.97 24.95 -25.42
CA PHE A 488 -51.03 23.72 -26.25
C PHE A 488 -52.17 23.66 -27.29
N PRO A 489 -52.13 22.79 -28.35
CA PRO A 489 -52.16 21.32 -28.22
C PRO A 489 -51.36 20.47 -29.24
N GLY A 490 -51.11 19.20 -28.87
CA GLY A 490 -50.69 18.12 -29.79
C GLY A 490 -51.83 17.65 -30.72
N PRO A 491 -51.64 16.61 -31.57
CA PRO A 491 -51.35 15.26 -31.08
C PRO A 491 -50.40 14.38 -31.94
N SER A 492 -50.10 13.24 -31.34
CA SER A 492 -49.30 12.06 -31.71
C SER A 492 -49.81 11.19 -32.88
N THR A 493 -48.91 10.38 -33.47
CA THR A 493 -48.98 8.91 -33.83
C THR A 493 -48.18 8.59 -35.13
N PRO A 494 -47.82 7.32 -35.47
CA PRO A 494 -47.22 6.25 -34.65
C PRO A 494 -46.08 5.44 -35.37
N LEU A 495 -45.42 4.55 -34.61
CA LEU A 495 -44.61 3.41 -35.10
C LEU A 495 -45.45 2.36 -35.85
N PRO A 496 -44.82 1.46 -36.64
CA PRO A 496 -45.37 0.13 -36.91
C PRO A 496 -44.56 -1.00 -36.24
N THR A 497 -45.28 -2.03 -35.80
CA THR A 497 -44.78 -3.34 -35.37
C THR A 497 -45.34 -4.47 -36.23
N ALA A 498 -44.53 -5.54 -36.31
CA ALA A 498 -44.86 -6.97 -36.48
C ALA A 498 -45.09 -7.55 -37.89
N GLY A 499 -44.43 -8.70 -38.12
CA GLY A 499 -44.73 -9.63 -39.21
C GLY A 499 -43.77 -10.83 -39.25
N ALA A 500 -44.14 -11.92 -38.56
CA ALA A 500 -43.56 -13.25 -38.72
C ALA A 500 -44.01 -13.88 -40.07
N GLY A 501 -43.18 -14.72 -40.68
CA GLY A 501 -43.55 -15.52 -41.85
C GLY A 501 -42.39 -16.33 -42.42
N ALA A 502 -42.42 -17.64 -42.19
CA ALA A 502 -41.51 -18.63 -42.76
C ALA A 502 -41.84 -18.93 -44.23
N THR A 503 -40.82 -19.29 -45.03
CA THR A 503 -40.84 -20.35 -46.08
C THR A 503 -39.45 -20.51 -46.72
N MET A 504 -38.95 -21.75 -46.79
CA MET A 504 -37.78 -22.20 -47.59
C MET A 504 -38.08 -22.22 -49.10
N PRO A 505 -37.06 -22.38 -49.99
CA PRO A 505 -36.77 -23.74 -50.49
C PRO A 505 -35.28 -24.10 -50.73
N SER A 506 -35.00 -25.42 -50.56
CA SER A 506 -34.06 -26.35 -51.26
C SER A 506 -32.62 -25.91 -51.61
N ALA A 507 -31.54 -26.52 -51.07
CA ALA A 507 -31.03 -27.90 -51.15
C ALA A 507 -30.32 -28.27 -52.48
N TRP A 508 -28.97 -28.29 -52.46
CA TRP A 508 -27.99 -29.13 -53.18
C TRP A 508 -26.66 -28.93 -52.41
N GLY A 509 -26.11 -29.87 -51.62
CA GLY A 509 -25.42 -31.13 -51.95
C GLY A 509 -24.05 -31.10 -51.24
N LEU A 510 -23.80 -31.95 -50.23
CA LEU A 510 -22.82 -33.07 -50.23
C LEU A 510 -21.40 -32.68 -50.67
N ALA A 511 -20.29 -32.99 -49.99
CA ALA A 511 -19.97 -34.00 -48.99
C ALA A 511 -18.60 -33.68 -48.32
N ALA A 512 -18.32 -34.44 -47.26
CA ALA A 512 -17.14 -34.40 -46.40
C ALA A 512 -15.83 -34.88 -47.04
N ALA A 513 -14.68 -34.49 -46.45
CA ALA A 513 -13.58 -35.42 -46.16
C ALA A 513 -12.60 -34.80 -45.15
N LEU A 514 -12.43 -35.49 -44.02
CA LEU A 514 -11.24 -35.46 -43.16
C LEU A 514 -10.01 -35.89 -43.97
N LEU A 515 -8.83 -35.34 -43.63
CA LEU A 515 -7.59 -36.13 -43.59
C LEU A 515 -6.54 -35.43 -42.71
N ALA A 516 -6.04 -36.21 -41.75
CA ALA A 516 -4.87 -35.94 -40.94
C ALA A 516 -3.58 -36.03 -41.78
N GLY A 517 -2.52 -35.36 -41.33
CA GLY A 517 -1.17 -35.53 -41.86
C GLY A 517 -0.14 -34.92 -40.92
N VAL A 518 0.58 -35.80 -40.21
CA VAL A 518 1.63 -35.53 -39.23
C VAL A 518 3.01 -35.74 -39.90
N TYR A 519 4.05 -35.11 -39.33
CA TYR A 519 5.51 -35.37 -39.43
C TYR A 519 6.29 -34.75 -40.62
N PHE A 520 7.59 -34.40 -40.58
CA PHE A 520 8.79 -34.78 -39.76
C PHE A 520 9.70 -33.52 -39.57
N VAL A 521 10.24 -33.23 -38.38
CA VAL A 521 11.65 -33.47 -37.92
C VAL A 521 12.76 -32.71 -38.66
N LEU A 522 13.40 -31.77 -37.95
CA LEU A 522 14.77 -31.87 -37.41
C LEU A 522 14.93 -30.93 -36.22
#